data_AF-A0A6N9Z4Y3-F1
#
_entry.id   AF-A0A6N9Z4Y3-F1
#
_cell.length_a   1.000
_cell.length_b   1.000
_cell.length_c   1.000
_cell.angle_alpha   90.00
_cell.angle_beta   90.00
_cell.angle_gamma   90.00
#
_symmetry.space_group_name_H-M   'P 1'
#
loop_
_entity.id
_entity.type
_entity.pdbx_description
1 polymer ?
#
loop_
_entity_poly.entity_id
_entity_poly.type
_entity_poly.pdbx_seq_one_letter_code
_entity_poly.pdbx_strand_id
1 'polypeptide(L)'
;MSNTQPSSSTSPSHGKLIAVVVAAALVIVLALLSAFIWPGWALNKDNASQQTTGGTSSSGNTSSDGTKDEEPTTPSIKATALPDGASELLKAMPDTVLNYARTKAEASTTWSSTSPLEEYTLTYSTGDEAKDVTLIVAQWSASDAAKTQYDALSGALTGTELGSGTVKVSGEAKGSYTAKTDANDDSKAIAVWQNDTVVFQVTGAKAAVERFYQKFPL
;
A
#
# COMPACT_ATOMS: atom_id res chain seq x y z
N MET A 1 45.58 -9.14 -67.80
CA MET A 1 46.85 -9.04 -67.05
C MET A 1 46.55 -9.31 -65.59
N SER A 2 47.37 -10.14 -64.98
CA SER A 2 47.18 -10.85 -63.71
C SER A 2 47.39 -10.00 -62.45
N ASN A 3 46.86 -10.52 -61.32
CA ASN A 3 47.45 -10.54 -59.95
C ASN A 3 47.56 -9.17 -59.19
N THR A 4 47.37 -9.04 -57.87
CA THR A 4 47.46 -9.97 -56.72
C THR A 4 46.79 -9.31 -55.50
N GLN A 5 46.18 -10.12 -54.62
CA GLN A 5 45.90 -9.75 -53.23
C GLN A 5 47.21 -9.74 -52.41
N PRO A 6 47.27 -9.04 -51.26
CA PRO A 6 47.46 -9.80 -50.03
C PRO A 6 46.67 -9.30 -48.82
N SER A 7 46.41 -10.25 -47.94
CA SER A 7 45.72 -10.20 -46.67
C SER A 7 46.47 -9.40 -45.60
N SER A 8 45.73 -8.73 -44.70
CA SER A 8 46.15 -8.57 -43.31
C SER A 8 44.94 -8.56 -42.39
N SER A 9 44.77 -9.68 -41.70
CA SER A 9 43.90 -9.90 -40.55
C SER A 9 44.33 -9.02 -39.38
N THR A 10 43.39 -8.32 -38.75
CA THR A 10 43.58 -7.77 -37.40
C THR A 10 42.29 -7.99 -36.61
N SER A 11 42.33 -9.00 -35.74
CA SER A 11 41.29 -9.29 -34.76
C SER A 11 41.11 -8.11 -33.80
N PRO A 12 39.90 -7.57 -33.62
CA PRO A 12 39.63 -6.69 -32.50
C PRO A 12 39.57 -7.52 -31.21
N SER A 13 40.38 -7.10 -30.25
CA SER A 13 40.62 -7.72 -28.95
C SER A 13 39.34 -8.01 -28.14
N HIS A 14 39.09 -9.28 -27.81
CA HIS A 14 38.04 -9.72 -26.89
C HIS A 14 38.22 -9.23 -25.43
N GLY A 15 39.33 -8.59 -25.08
CA GLY A 15 39.63 -8.16 -23.71
C GLY A 15 38.75 -7.03 -23.17
N LYS A 16 38.19 -6.17 -24.03
CA LYS A 16 37.37 -5.02 -23.59
C LYS A 16 35.91 -5.39 -23.32
N LEU A 17 35.38 -6.42 -23.97
CA LEU A 17 34.02 -6.90 -23.71
C LEU A 17 33.91 -7.65 -22.37
N ILE A 18 34.96 -8.39 -21.98
CA ILE A 18 34.98 -9.11 -20.70
C ILE A 18 35.00 -8.14 -19.50
N ALA A 19 35.75 -7.03 -19.59
CA ALA A 19 35.82 -6.03 -18.52
C ALA A 19 34.49 -5.28 -18.29
N VAL A 20 33.76 -4.96 -19.36
CA VAL A 20 32.45 -4.30 -19.27
C VAL A 20 31.37 -5.24 -18.73
N VAL A 21 31.39 -6.53 -19.13
CA VAL A 21 30.43 -7.54 -18.65
C VAL A 21 30.65 -7.87 -17.17
N VAL A 22 31.90 -7.91 -16.68
CA VAL A 22 32.19 -8.12 -15.25
C VAL A 22 31.74 -6.92 -14.40
N ALA A 23 31.94 -5.70 -14.89
CA ALA A 23 31.45 -4.50 -14.20
C ALA A 23 29.91 -4.44 -14.15
N ALA A 24 29.22 -4.78 -15.24
CA ALA A 24 27.76 -4.83 -15.27
C ALA A 24 27.18 -5.95 -14.39
N ALA A 25 27.81 -7.13 -14.36
CA ALA A 25 27.40 -8.23 -13.50
C ALA A 25 27.59 -7.91 -12.01
N LEU A 26 28.65 -7.21 -11.62
CA LEU A 26 28.85 -6.77 -10.23
C LEU A 26 27.82 -5.72 -9.80
N VAL A 27 27.43 -4.79 -10.67
CA VAL A 27 26.36 -3.80 -10.38
C VAL A 27 25.00 -4.49 -10.21
N ILE A 28 24.71 -5.51 -11.00
CA ILE A 28 23.46 -6.29 -10.88
C ILE A 28 23.46 -7.16 -9.61
N VAL A 29 24.58 -7.78 -9.26
CA VAL A 29 24.71 -8.57 -8.00
C VAL A 29 24.66 -7.66 -6.76
N LEU A 30 25.26 -6.45 -6.80
CA LEU A 30 25.11 -5.45 -5.74
C LEU A 30 23.68 -4.90 -5.64
N ALA A 31 22.98 -4.73 -6.77
CA ALA A 31 21.57 -4.34 -6.77
C ALA A 31 20.67 -5.45 -6.18
N LEU A 32 20.94 -6.72 -6.50
CA LEU A 32 20.18 -7.87 -6.00
C LEU A 32 20.47 -8.22 -4.53
N LEU A 33 21.63 -7.84 -3.98
CA LEU A 33 21.95 -8.01 -2.56
C LEU A 33 21.42 -6.86 -1.67
N SER A 34 20.84 -5.80 -2.26
CA SER A 34 20.15 -4.73 -1.52
C SER A 34 18.65 -4.96 -1.36
N ALA A 35 18.09 -5.96 -2.06
CA ALA A 35 16.70 -6.36 -1.93
C ALA A 35 16.58 -7.52 -0.93
N PHE A 36 16.54 -7.21 0.37
CA PHE A 36 15.73 -7.88 1.41
C PHE A 36 16.13 -7.43 2.82
N ILE A 37 15.73 -6.21 3.20
CA ILE A 37 15.28 -5.92 4.56
C ILE A 37 14.02 -5.08 4.43
N TRP A 38 12.85 -5.71 4.48
CA TRP A 38 11.61 -4.98 4.73
C TRP A 38 10.75 -5.64 5.84
N PRO A 39 11.11 -5.39 7.11
CA PRO A 39 10.19 -5.37 8.22
C PRO A 39 9.88 -3.91 8.58
N GLY A 40 8.67 -3.42 8.24
CA GLY A 40 8.06 -2.18 8.78
C GLY A 40 8.90 -0.88 8.80
N TRP A 41 8.79 -0.05 7.76
CA TRP A 41 9.39 1.30 7.66
C TRP A 41 8.30 2.23 7.09
N ALA A 42 7.62 3.03 7.89
CA ALA A 42 8.16 4.33 8.25
C ALA A 42 7.88 4.67 9.73
N LEU A 43 8.32 3.81 10.65
CA LEU A 43 8.43 4.21 12.05
C LEU A 43 9.62 5.19 12.16
N ASN A 44 9.30 6.47 12.29
CA ASN A 44 10.27 7.51 12.60
C ASN A 44 10.76 7.28 14.05
N LYS A 45 11.90 6.58 14.22
CA LYS A 45 12.61 6.47 15.49
C LYS A 45 13.82 7.40 15.46
N ASP A 46 13.55 8.68 15.66
CA ASP A 46 14.55 9.54 16.28
C ASP A 46 14.33 9.52 17.80
N ASN A 47 15.43 9.19 18.49
CA ASN A 47 15.67 9.21 19.95
C ASN A 47 15.47 7.88 20.69
N ALA A 48 16.39 6.94 20.45
CA ALA A 48 16.79 5.94 21.43
C ALA A 48 18.08 6.37 22.15
N SER A 49 17.95 6.77 23.41
CA SER A 49 18.99 6.74 24.46
C SER A 49 18.30 7.24 25.74
N GLN A 50 18.05 6.46 26.80
CA GLN A 50 18.93 5.62 27.62
C GLN A 50 18.03 4.68 28.45
N GLN A 51 18.27 3.37 28.45
CA GLN A 51 19.07 2.61 29.43
C GLN A 51 18.23 1.95 30.53
N THR A 52 18.26 0.62 30.45
CA THR A 52 17.88 -0.44 31.38
C THR A 52 18.35 -0.27 32.83
N THR A 53 17.50 -0.56 33.82
CA THR A 53 17.79 -1.51 34.93
C THR A 53 16.47 -1.95 35.60
N GLY A 54 16.38 -3.22 36.04
CA GLY A 54 15.12 -3.93 36.37
C GLY A 54 14.47 -3.69 37.74
N GLY A 55 13.36 -4.40 37.98
CA GLY A 55 12.71 -4.52 39.28
C GLY A 55 11.18 -4.72 39.20
N THR A 56 10.69 -5.84 39.73
CA THR A 56 9.27 -6.21 39.88
C THR A 56 8.57 -5.42 41.00
N SER A 57 7.28 -5.08 40.78
CA SER A 57 6.15 -4.98 41.76
C SER A 57 5.41 -3.64 41.82
N SER A 58 4.10 -3.72 41.53
CA SER A 58 2.93 -2.95 42.02
C SER A 58 3.10 -1.58 42.72
N SER A 59 2.39 -0.56 42.23
CA SER A 59 1.33 0.20 42.95
C SER A 59 1.12 1.59 42.34
N GLY A 60 -0.16 1.94 42.09
CA GLY A 60 -0.78 3.23 42.38
C GLY A 60 -0.13 4.57 42.00
N ASN A 61 -0.86 5.26 41.11
CA ASN A 61 -1.12 6.71 41.09
C ASN A 61 -0.17 7.66 40.34
N THR A 62 -0.76 8.26 39.30
CA THR A 62 -0.55 9.59 38.72
C THR A 62 0.88 10.11 38.60
N SER A 63 1.40 10.08 37.37
CA SER A 63 2.27 11.13 36.84
C SER A 63 2.10 11.19 35.33
N SER A 64 1.85 12.40 34.86
CA SER A 64 2.03 12.85 33.49
C SER A 64 3.38 12.38 32.96
N ASP A 65 3.35 11.41 32.05
CA ASP A 65 4.48 11.04 31.21
C ASP A 65 4.04 11.17 29.76
N GLY A 66 4.88 11.82 28.96
CA GLY A 66 4.64 12.14 27.56
C GLY A 66 4.78 10.92 26.66
N THR A 67 4.10 9.82 26.98
CA THR A 67 3.84 8.77 26.01
C THR A 67 2.92 9.36 24.96
N LYS A 68 3.40 9.51 23.73
CA LYS A 68 2.50 9.54 22.56
C LYS A 68 1.60 8.32 22.72
N ASP A 69 0.34 8.53 23.09
CA ASP A 69 -0.66 7.47 23.09
C ASP A 69 -0.73 6.96 21.64
N GLU A 70 0.01 5.89 21.37
CA GLU A 70 -0.07 5.23 20.07
C GLU A 70 -1.50 4.72 19.94
N GLU A 71 -2.19 5.12 18.87
CA GLU A 71 -3.55 4.65 18.64
C GLU A 71 -3.57 3.12 18.65
N PRO A 72 -4.60 2.49 19.26
CA PRO A 72 -4.70 1.04 19.33
C PRO A 72 -4.58 0.39 17.94
N THR A 73 -4.09 -0.84 17.91
CA THR A 73 -3.99 -1.65 16.68
C THR A 73 -4.98 -2.80 16.65
N THR A 74 -5.86 -2.88 17.65
CA THR A 74 -6.88 -3.93 17.81
C THR A 74 -8.21 -3.23 18.08
N PRO A 75 -9.32 -3.65 17.45
CA PRO A 75 -10.59 -2.98 17.62
C PRO A 75 -11.20 -3.25 19.00
N SER A 76 -11.90 -2.26 19.54
CA SER A 76 -12.67 -2.37 20.79
C SER A 76 -14.08 -2.93 20.57
N ILE A 77 -14.54 -2.97 19.32
CA ILE A 77 -15.84 -3.48 18.89
C ILE A 77 -15.67 -4.71 17.98
N LYS A 78 -16.72 -5.51 17.85
CA LYS A 78 -16.73 -6.64 16.92
C LYS A 78 -17.14 -6.19 15.52
N ALA A 79 -16.61 -6.87 14.51
CA ALA A 79 -17.10 -6.72 13.14
C ALA A 79 -18.53 -7.27 13.00
N THR A 80 -19.29 -6.67 12.10
CA THR A 80 -20.59 -7.19 11.67
C THR A 80 -20.36 -8.35 10.69
N ALA A 81 -21.07 -9.45 10.91
CA ALA A 81 -21.04 -10.60 10.01
C ALA A 81 -21.55 -10.20 8.63
N LEU A 82 -20.93 -10.75 7.58
CA LEU A 82 -21.42 -10.60 6.22
C LEU A 82 -22.75 -11.34 6.03
N PRO A 83 -23.60 -10.92 5.08
CA PRO A 83 -24.81 -11.67 4.75
C PRO A 83 -24.45 -13.06 4.21
N ASP A 84 -25.36 -14.01 4.43
CA ASP A 84 -25.26 -15.34 3.81
C ASP A 84 -25.18 -15.20 2.29
N GLY A 85 -24.25 -15.93 1.66
CA GLY A 85 -24.03 -15.84 0.23
C GLY A 85 -23.24 -14.62 -0.24
N ALA A 86 -22.53 -13.92 0.65
CA ALA A 86 -21.56 -12.89 0.27
C ALA A 86 -20.60 -13.37 -0.84
N SER A 87 -20.28 -12.49 -1.77
CA SER A 87 -19.35 -12.75 -2.86
C SER A 87 -17.94 -13.02 -2.35
N GLU A 88 -17.09 -13.59 -3.21
CA GLU A 88 -15.69 -13.83 -2.87
C GLU A 88 -14.92 -12.53 -2.63
N LEU A 89 -15.21 -11.46 -3.37
CA LEU A 89 -14.63 -10.15 -3.09
C LEU A 89 -15.01 -9.67 -1.69
N LEU A 90 -16.29 -9.74 -1.32
CA LEU A 90 -16.73 -9.24 -0.02
C LEU A 90 -16.19 -10.09 1.14
N LYS A 91 -16.08 -11.41 0.95
CA LYS A 91 -15.41 -12.33 1.91
C LYS A 91 -13.92 -12.04 2.05
N ALA A 92 -13.26 -11.57 0.99
CA ALA A 92 -11.85 -11.18 1.03
C ALA A 92 -11.62 -9.86 1.77
N MET A 93 -12.66 -9.05 1.99
CA MET A 93 -12.52 -7.85 2.81
C MET A 93 -12.30 -8.23 4.28
N PRO A 94 -11.28 -7.67 4.95
CA PRO A 94 -10.96 -8.06 6.31
C PRO A 94 -12.06 -7.63 7.29
N ASP A 95 -12.34 -8.47 8.29
CA ASP A 95 -13.21 -8.08 9.40
C ASP A 95 -12.64 -6.89 10.16
N THR A 96 -11.31 -6.77 10.22
CA THR A 96 -10.61 -5.75 11.00
C THR A 96 -9.36 -5.23 10.29
N VAL A 97 -9.09 -3.94 10.41
CA VAL A 97 -7.83 -3.31 10.02
C VAL A 97 -7.41 -2.41 11.16
N LEU A 98 -6.29 -2.70 11.83
CA LEU A 98 -5.89 -2.00 13.06
C LEU A 98 -7.04 -1.97 14.10
N ASN A 99 -7.34 -0.81 14.67
CA ASN A 99 -8.42 -0.58 15.62
C ASN A 99 -9.82 -0.49 14.98
N TYR A 100 -9.93 -0.68 13.67
CA TYR A 100 -11.21 -0.60 12.98
C TYR A 100 -11.81 -1.98 12.74
N ALA A 101 -13.09 -2.14 13.06
CA ALA A 101 -13.88 -3.30 12.68
C ALA A 101 -14.85 -2.93 11.55
N ARG A 102 -15.06 -3.82 10.58
CA ARG A 102 -16.06 -3.64 9.51
C ARG A 102 -17.44 -3.71 10.13
N THR A 103 -18.15 -2.59 10.19
CA THR A 103 -19.50 -2.50 10.78
C THR A 103 -20.61 -2.50 9.75
N LYS A 104 -20.31 -2.10 8.50
CA LYS A 104 -21.24 -2.10 7.37
C LYS A 104 -20.57 -2.60 6.09
N ALA A 105 -21.36 -3.23 5.24
CA ALA A 105 -20.99 -3.66 3.90
C ALA A 105 -22.27 -3.67 3.04
N GLU A 106 -22.35 -2.75 2.09
CA GLU A 106 -23.53 -2.53 1.26
C GLU A 106 -23.13 -2.46 -0.21
N ALA A 107 -24.00 -2.92 -1.10
CA ALA A 107 -23.79 -2.75 -2.54
C ALA A 107 -23.73 -1.25 -2.88
N SER A 108 -22.84 -0.89 -3.80
CA SER A 108 -22.63 0.49 -4.23
C SER A 108 -22.77 0.62 -5.76
N THR A 109 -23.07 1.83 -6.22
CA THR A 109 -23.24 2.17 -7.64
C THR A 109 -22.41 3.40 -8.05
N THR A 110 -21.43 3.77 -7.22
CA THR A 110 -20.54 4.92 -7.40
C THR A 110 -19.74 4.82 -8.71
N TRP A 111 -19.33 3.62 -9.11
CA TRP A 111 -18.52 3.38 -10.32
C TRP A 111 -19.26 2.60 -11.39
N SER A 112 -20.61 2.54 -11.35
CA SER A 112 -21.43 1.79 -12.32
C SER A 112 -21.19 2.21 -13.78
N SER A 113 -20.80 3.46 -14.05
CA SER A 113 -20.44 3.94 -15.40
C SER A 113 -19.23 3.21 -16.00
N THR A 114 -18.41 2.57 -15.17
CA THR A 114 -17.23 1.79 -15.58
C THR A 114 -17.47 0.29 -15.57
N SER A 115 -18.72 -0.14 -15.34
CA SER A 115 -19.17 -1.53 -15.40
C SER A 115 -18.33 -2.52 -14.57
N PRO A 116 -18.12 -2.28 -13.25
CA PRO A 116 -17.55 -3.31 -12.38
C PRO A 116 -18.45 -4.55 -12.33
N LEU A 117 -17.87 -5.72 -12.08
CA LEU A 117 -18.60 -6.97 -11.84
C LEU A 117 -19.39 -6.90 -10.53
N GLU A 118 -18.80 -6.26 -9.53
CA GLU A 118 -19.37 -6.03 -8.22
C GLU A 118 -18.70 -4.82 -7.57
N GLU A 119 -19.45 -4.09 -6.74
CA GLU A 119 -19.01 -2.87 -6.07
C GLU A 119 -19.69 -2.78 -4.70
N TYR A 120 -18.91 -2.44 -3.67
CA TYR A 120 -19.39 -2.31 -2.30
C TYR A 120 -18.85 -1.05 -1.63
N THR A 121 -19.66 -0.48 -0.75
CA THR A 121 -19.24 0.51 0.25
C THR A 121 -19.20 -0.18 1.61
N LEU A 122 -18.04 -0.11 2.26
CA LEU A 122 -17.78 -0.66 3.58
C LEU A 122 -17.52 0.48 4.57
N THR A 123 -17.99 0.30 5.80
CA THR A 123 -17.64 1.17 6.93
C THR A 123 -16.76 0.40 7.89
N TYR A 124 -15.61 0.98 8.20
CA TYR A 124 -14.66 0.51 9.21
C TYR A 124 -14.70 1.49 10.38
N SER A 125 -15.08 1.01 11.57
CA SER A 125 -15.35 1.85 12.73
C SER A 125 -14.56 1.42 13.96
N THR A 126 -14.25 2.39 14.82
CA THR A 126 -13.72 2.16 16.17
C THR A 126 -14.83 2.13 17.23
N GLY A 127 -16.10 2.21 16.83
CA GLY A 127 -17.25 2.47 17.71
C GLY A 127 -17.53 3.96 17.91
N ASP A 128 -16.78 4.83 17.24
CA ASP A 128 -16.96 6.29 17.23
C ASP A 128 -17.14 6.73 15.77
N GLU A 129 -18.38 7.04 15.39
CA GLU A 129 -18.75 7.34 13.99
C GLU A 129 -17.97 8.54 13.42
N ALA A 130 -17.51 9.47 14.26
CA ALA A 130 -16.70 10.61 13.83
C ALA A 130 -15.31 10.20 13.33
N LYS A 131 -14.87 8.97 13.64
CA LYS A 131 -13.58 8.40 13.24
C LYS A 131 -13.71 7.33 12.18
N ASP A 132 -14.92 7.06 11.71
CA ASP A 132 -15.16 6.02 10.73
C ASP A 132 -14.38 6.29 9.44
N VAL A 133 -13.94 5.19 8.85
CA VAL A 133 -13.31 5.17 7.54
C VAL A 133 -14.25 4.48 6.58
N THR A 134 -14.51 5.12 5.43
CA THR A 134 -15.34 4.56 4.36
C THR A 134 -14.44 4.02 3.26
N LEU A 135 -14.67 2.76 2.87
CA LEU A 135 -13.96 2.08 1.79
C LEU A 135 -14.96 1.76 0.68
N ILE A 136 -14.73 2.25 -0.52
CA ILE A 136 -15.38 1.74 -1.73
C ILE A 136 -14.42 0.74 -2.38
N VAL A 137 -14.91 -0.44 -2.69
CA VAL A 137 -14.16 -1.50 -3.37
C VAL A 137 -14.97 -2.04 -4.54
N ALA A 138 -14.30 -2.31 -5.65
CA ALA A 138 -14.93 -2.94 -6.80
C ALA A 138 -13.95 -3.84 -7.54
N GLN A 139 -14.50 -4.81 -8.27
CA GLN A 139 -13.74 -5.72 -9.12
C GLN A 139 -14.19 -5.61 -10.57
N TRP A 140 -13.23 -5.68 -11.49
CA TRP A 140 -13.46 -5.79 -12.93
C TRP A 140 -13.07 -7.18 -13.45
N SER A 141 -13.54 -7.51 -14.65
CA SER A 141 -13.19 -8.77 -15.32
C SER A 141 -11.74 -8.81 -15.81
N ALA A 142 -11.08 -7.66 -15.96
CA ALA A 142 -9.74 -7.55 -16.50
C ALA A 142 -8.95 -6.43 -15.80
N SER A 143 -7.64 -6.64 -15.66
CA SER A 143 -6.74 -5.69 -14.99
C SER A 143 -6.68 -4.33 -15.69
N ASP A 144 -6.76 -4.28 -17.02
CA ASP A 144 -6.74 -3.00 -17.76
C ASP A 144 -7.95 -2.10 -17.43
N ALA A 145 -9.11 -2.71 -17.16
CA ALA A 145 -10.31 -1.97 -16.77
C ALA A 145 -10.20 -1.43 -15.34
N ALA A 146 -9.72 -2.24 -14.40
CA ALA A 146 -9.38 -1.81 -13.05
C ALA A 146 -8.34 -0.67 -13.07
N LYS A 147 -7.29 -0.82 -13.88
CA LYS A 147 -6.27 0.20 -14.10
C LYS A 147 -6.83 1.50 -14.63
N THR A 148 -7.72 1.43 -15.61
CA THR A 148 -8.39 2.62 -16.14
C THR A 148 -9.16 3.36 -15.04
N GLN A 149 -9.86 2.64 -14.17
CA GLN A 149 -10.57 3.26 -13.05
C GLN A 149 -9.61 3.83 -11.99
N TYR A 150 -8.54 3.10 -11.64
CA TYR A 150 -7.50 3.62 -10.74
C TYR A 150 -6.88 4.91 -11.28
N ASP A 151 -6.51 4.95 -12.56
CA ASP A 151 -5.89 6.12 -13.19
C ASP A 151 -6.87 7.32 -13.20
N ALA A 152 -8.16 7.07 -13.45
CA ALA A 152 -9.20 8.10 -13.40
C ALA A 152 -9.40 8.66 -11.98
N LEU A 153 -9.52 7.79 -10.97
CA LEU A 153 -9.70 8.19 -9.57
C LEU A 153 -8.47 8.93 -9.04
N SER A 154 -7.28 8.38 -9.25
CA SER A 154 -6.04 8.98 -8.76
C SER A 154 -5.70 10.29 -9.49
N GLY A 155 -6.00 10.39 -10.78
CA GLY A 155 -5.85 11.62 -11.57
C GLY A 155 -6.82 12.73 -11.17
N ALA A 156 -7.97 12.39 -10.60
CA ALA A 156 -8.94 13.35 -10.06
C ALA A 156 -8.55 13.92 -8.68
N LEU A 157 -7.58 13.31 -7.97
CA LEU A 157 -7.15 13.81 -6.66
C LEU A 157 -6.30 15.08 -6.83
N THR A 158 -6.83 16.23 -6.37
CA THR A 158 -6.17 17.55 -6.47
C THR A 158 -5.58 18.07 -5.17
N GLY A 159 -5.75 17.36 -4.05
CA GLY A 159 -5.15 17.72 -2.77
C GLY A 159 -3.64 17.51 -2.69
N THR A 160 -3.07 17.72 -1.50
CA THR A 160 -1.63 17.56 -1.25
C THR A 160 -1.26 16.09 -1.21
N GLU A 161 -0.18 15.69 -1.90
CA GLU A 161 0.28 14.29 -1.89
C GLU A 161 0.75 13.87 -0.50
N LEU A 162 0.25 12.72 -0.05
CA LEU A 162 0.64 12.02 1.18
C LEU A 162 1.54 10.82 0.86
N GLY A 163 1.38 10.23 -0.32
CA GLY A 163 2.29 9.21 -0.83
C GLY A 163 1.75 8.52 -2.09
N SER A 164 2.65 7.90 -2.82
CA SER A 164 2.32 7.10 -4.02
C SER A 164 3.36 6.00 -4.22
N GLY A 165 3.00 4.94 -4.96
CA GLY A 165 3.93 3.85 -5.22
C GLY A 165 3.29 2.60 -5.78
N THR A 166 4.06 1.50 -5.77
CA THR A 166 3.64 0.18 -6.28
C THR A 166 3.04 -0.66 -5.17
N VAL A 167 1.92 -1.31 -5.47
CA VAL A 167 1.33 -2.39 -4.66
C VAL A 167 1.97 -3.72 -5.05
N LYS A 168 2.51 -4.44 -4.06
CA LYS A 168 3.14 -5.76 -4.26
C LYS A 168 2.38 -6.85 -3.52
N VAL A 169 2.14 -7.97 -4.20
CA VAL A 169 1.58 -9.20 -3.62
C VAL A 169 2.61 -10.30 -3.81
N SER A 170 3.05 -10.92 -2.73
CA SER A 170 4.12 -11.94 -2.75
C SER A 170 5.40 -11.50 -3.48
N GLY A 171 5.72 -10.20 -3.42
CA GLY A 171 6.90 -9.61 -4.07
C GLY A 171 6.69 -9.15 -5.52
N GLU A 172 5.59 -9.55 -6.16
CA GLU A 172 5.25 -9.14 -7.52
C GLU A 172 4.46 -7.83 -7.52
N ALA A 173 4.79 -6.91 -8.42
CA ALA A 173 3.99 -5.71 -8.63
C ALA A 173 2.63 -6.08 -9.23
N LYS A 174 1.56 -5.86 -8.46
CA LYS A 174 0.16 -6.13 -8.90
C LYS A 174 -0.67 -4.86 -9.05
N GLY A 175 -0.14 -3.70 -8.68
CA GLY A 175 -0.85 -2.45 -8.88
C GLY A 175 -0.08 -1.24 -8.35
N SER A 176 -0.84 -0.19 -8.06
CA SER A 176 -0.32 1.10 -7.61
C SER A 176 -1.23 1.69 -6.54
N TYR A 177 -0.70 2.60 -5.75
CA TYR A 177 -1.46 3.40 -4.80
C TYR A 177 -1.11 4.89 -4.93
N THR A 178 -2.07 5.74 -4.60
CA THR A 178 -1.93 7.19 -4.47
C THR A 178 -2.79 7.66 -3.31
N ALA A 179 -2.21 8.41 -2.38
CA ALA A 179 -2.90 9.03 -1.26
C ALA A 179 -2.67 10.54 -1.29
N LYS A 180 -3.74 11.32 -1.14
CA LYS A 180 -3.71 12.78 -1.05
C LYS A 180 -4.67 13.28 0.04
N THR A 181 -4.46 14.49 0.53
CA THR A 181 -5.50 15.17 1.33
C THR A 181 -6.77 15.36 0.48
N ASP A 182 -7.92 15.49 1.11
CA ASP A 182 -9.10 15.99 0.40
C ASP A 182 -8.86 17.44 -0.01
N ALA A 183 -9.30 17.83 -1.20
CA ALA A 183 -9.11 19.18 -1.72
C ALA A 183 -10.03 20.20 -1.03
N ASN A 184 -11.14 19.74 -0.46
CA ASN A 184 -12.14 20.56 0.22
C ASN A 184 -11.95 20.59 1.73
N ASP A 185 -11.16 19.67 2.29
CA ASP A 185 -10.93 19.50 3.73
C ASP A 185 -9.56 18.83 4.00
N ASP A 186 -8.55 19.62 4.36
CA ASP A 186 -7.19 19.12 4.59
C ASP A 186 -7.04 18.26 5.85
N SER A 187 -8.06 18.25 6.72
CA SER A 187 -8.16 17.33 7.86
C SER A 187 -8.57 15.92 7.43
N LYS A 188 -9.01 15.74 6.18
CA LYS A 188 -9.37 14.47 5.56
C LYS A 188 -8.37 14.07 4.49
N ALA A 189 -8.39 12.78 4.16
CA ALA A 189 -7.60 12.25 3.07
C ALA A 189 -8.39 11.23 2.25
N ILE A 190 -7.87 10.99 1.05
CA ILE A 190 -8.34 9.99 0.11
C ILE A 190 -7.13 9.16 -0.30
N ALA A 191 -7.21 7.84 -0.15
CA ALA A 191 -6.23 6.94 -0.75
C ALA A 191 -6.94 6.01 -1.74
N VAL A 192 -6.35 5.88 -2.93
CA VAL A 192 -6.82 5.00 -4.00
C VAL A 192 -5.71 4.00 -4.26
N TRP A 193 -6.02 2.71 -4.31
CA TRP A 193 -5.08 1.68 -4.71
C TRP A 193 -5.76 0.62 -5.54
N GLN A 194 -4.95 -0.15 -6.26
CA GLN A 194 -5.43 -1.30 -7.01
C GLN A 194 -4.54 -2.52 -6.81
N ASN A 195 -5.13 -3.69 -6.94
CA ASN A 195 -4.47 -4.98 -6.96
C ASN A 195 -5.10 -5.85 -8.05
N ASP A 196 -4.38 -5.99 -9.16
CA ASP A 196 -4.78 -6.73 -10.36
C ASP A 196 -6.12 -6.25 -10.93
N THR A 197 -7.23 -6.88 -10.55
CA THR A 197 -8.58 -6.59 -11.03
C THR A 197 -9.43 -5.80 -10.03
N VAL A 198 -8.91 -5.47 -8.85
CA VAL A 198 -9.65 -4.82 -7.77
C VAL A 198 -9.14 -3.41 -7.55
N VAL A 199 -10.04 -2.44 -7.44
CA VAL A 199 -9.74 -1.04 -7.08
C VAL A 199 -10.42 -0.71 -5.76
N PHE A 200 -9.70 0.06 -4.96
CA PHE A 200 -10.10 0.49 -3.64
C PHE A 200 -9.98 2.00 -3.55
N GLN A 201 -10.94 2.65 -2.90
CA GLN A 201 -10.87 4.05 -2.51
C GLN A 201 -11.30 4.17 -1.05
N VAL A 202 -10.40 4.66 -0.22
CA VAL A 202 -10.68 4.92 1.19
C VAL A 202 -10.72 6.42 1.47
N THR A 203 -11.69 6.84 2.28
CA THR A 203 -11.87 8.23 2.71
C THR A 203 -12.13 8.29 4.21
N GLY A 204 -11.62 9.33 4.87
CA GLY A 204 -11.80 9.56 6.31
C GLY A 204 -10.88 10.66 6.82
N ALA A 205 -10.75 10.77 8.14
CA ALA A 205 -9.75 11.65 8.76
C ALA A 205 -8.35 11.30 8.25
N LYS A 206 -7.51 12.31 8.02
CA LYS A 206 -6.18 12.15 7.39
C LYS A 206 -5.33 11.09 8.08
N ALA A 207 -5.18 11.19 9.41
CA ALA A 207 -4.40 10.24 10.19
C ALA A 207 -4.97 8.80 10.13
N ALA A 208 -6.30 8.67 10.10
CA ALA A 208 -6.98 7.39 9.98
C ALA A 208 -6.68 6.74 8.62
N VAL A 209 -6.84 7.49 7.54
CA VAL A 209 -6.57 7.01 6.17
C VAL A 209 -5.12 6.59 6.00
N GLU A 210 -4.16 7.42 6.45
CA GLU A 210 -2.72 7.11 6.36
C GLU A 210 -2.36 5.79 7.05
N ARG A 211 -2.94 5.53 8.22
CA ARG A 211 -2.73 4.25 8.94
C ARG A 211 -3.47 3.10 8.28
N PHE A 212 -4.70 3.34 7.80
CA PHE A 212 -5.61 2.31 7.30
C PHE A 212 -5.10 1.68 6.00
N TYR A 213 -4.84 2.46 4.94
CA TYR A 213 -4.48 1.88 3.63
C TYR A 213 -3.12 1.18 3.69
N GLN A 214 -2.19 1.63 4.54
CA GLN A 214 -0.87 1.02 4.71
C GLN A 214 -0.92 -0.33 5.41
N LYS A 215 -2.01 -0.62 6.13
CA LYS A 215 -2.21 -1.86 6.90
C LYS A 215 -3.35 -2.71 6.35
N PHE A 216 -3.96 -2.28 5.26
CA PHE A 216 -4.97 -3.05 4.57
C PHE A 216 -4.32 -4.31 3.95
N PRO A 217 -4.82 -5.52 4.25
CA PRO A 217 -4.33 -6.75 3.63
C PRO A 217 -4.54 -6.73 2.10
N LEU A 218 -3.52 -7.16 1.36
CA LEU A 218 -3.50 -7.20 -0.11
C LEU A 218 -3.46 -8.63 -0.65
#